data_AF-A0AAE4ES95-F1
#
_entry.id   AF-A0AAE4ES95-F1
#
_cell.length_a   1.000
_cell.length_b   1.000
_cell.length_c   1.000
_cell.angle_alpha   90.00
_cell.angle_beta   90.00
_cell.angle_gamma   90.00
#
_symmetry.space_group_name_H-M   'P 1'
#
loop_
_entity.id
_entity.type
_entity.pdbx_description
1 polymer ?
#
loop_
_entity_poly.entity_id
_entity_poly.type
_entity_poly.pdbx_seq_one_letter_code
_entity_poly.pdbx_strand_id
1 'polypeptide(L)'
;MRRNKMSWIRRGLIALSAAALATVAVAAPASAGSEGPWCFKWRGQVICVPVHLDWNWELGCPQCGLAVDWLPDPQEVVGRRIALGLGELSSAGRTPDPVRRAQLRAAAFDEFTQAAQASPGARPFPARVGFIDELGTVKPQPEPWLQAAAQDISAGVGYIQLALNDWTGGGAVFRQQAVAKLDEAYAELAHAQVIGT
;
A
#
# COMPACT_ATOMS: atom_id res chain seq x y z
N MET A 1 -67.35 -55.69 17.77
CA MET A 1 -66.90 -56.89 17.03
C MET A 1 -65.39 -56.83 16.85
N ARG A 2 -64.71 -57.91 17.25
CA ARG A 2 -63.42 -58.48 16.78
C ARG A 2 -62.13 -57.64 16.68
N ARG A 3 -61.14 -58.10 17.46
CA ARG A 3 -59.68 -57.98 17.33
C ARG A 3 -59.16 -58.50 15.97
N ASN A 4 -58.05 -57.94 15.46
CA ASN A 4 -56.82 -58.64 15.04
C ASN A 4 -55.79 -57.61 14.50
N LYS A 5 -54.58 -57.49 15.06
CA LYS A 5 -53.37 -58.34 14.88
C LYS A 5 -52.83 -58.37 13.43
N MET A 6 -51.80 -57.56 13.19
CA MET A 6 -50.72 -57.80 12.21
C MET A 6 -49.54 -56.91 12.65
N SER A 7 -48.67 -57.38 13.54
CA SER A 7 -47.33 -57.89 13.22
C SER A 7 -46.83 -57.56 11.81
N TRP A 8 -45.71 -56.83 11.71
CA TRP A 8 -44.43 -57.43 11.32
C TRP A 8 -43.25 -56.48 11.57
N ILE A 9 -42.25 -57.03 12.23
CA ILE A 9 -40.93 -56.47 12.50
C ILE A 9 -40.09 -56.52 11.23
N ARG A 10 -39.30 -55.47 10.96
CA ARG A 10 -37.98 -55.48 10.27
C ARG A 10 -37.41 -54.07 10.36
N ARG A 11 -36.58 -53.77 11.36
CA ARG A 11 -35.10 -53.79 11.31
C ARG A 11 -34.54 -53.04 10.09
N GLY A 12 -34.09 -51.82 10.34
CA GLY A 12 -33.25 -51.02 9.45
C GLY A 12 -32.47 -49.99 10.27
N LEU A 13 -31.35 -50.43 10.85
CA LEU A 13 -30.29 -49.58 11.41
C LEU A 13 -29.55 -48.91 10.25
N ILE A 14 -29.49 -47.58 10.19
CA ILE A 14 -28.42 -46.88 9.46
C ILE A 14 -27.94 -45.69 10.30
N ALA A 15 -26.66 -45.82 10.67
CA ALA A 15 -25.71 -44.91 11.31
C ALA A 15 -26.04 -43.41 11.37
N LEU A 16 -26.06 -42.87 12.60
CA LEU A 16 -25.79 -41.46 12.88
C LEU A 16 -24.28 -41.22 12.70
N SER A 17 -23.88 -40.77 11.51
CA SER A 17 -22.53 -40.25 11.27
C SER A 17 -22.45 -38.83 11.85
N ALA A 18 -21.92 -38.70 13.07
CA ALA A 18 -21.51 -37.42 13.62
C ALA A 18 -20.27 -36.93 12.86
N ALA A 19 -20.47 -36.10 11.83
CA ALA A 19 -19.38 -35.38 11.19
C ALA A 19 -18.96 -34.22 12.11
N ALA A 20 -17.97 -34.48 12.96
CA ALA A 20 -17.22 -33.41 13.63
C ALA A 20 -16.40 -32.68 12.55
N LEU A 21 -16.93 -31.57 12.04
CA LEU A 21 -16.16 -30.60 11.27
C LEU A 21 -15.13 -29.97 12.21
N ALA A 22 -13.94 -30.56 12.27
CA ALA A 22 -12.76 -29.89 12.79
C ALA A 22 -12.43 -28.74 11.84
N THR A 23 -12.96 -27.55 12.13
CA THR A 23 -12.49 -26.31 11.53
C THR A 23 -11.04 -26.13 11.94
N VAL A 24 -10.11 -26.50 11.06
CA VAL A 24 -8.73 -26.06 11.14
C VAL A 24 -8.78 -24.55 10.90
N ALA A 25 -8.89 -23.79 11.99
CA ALA A 25 -8.59 -22.37 11.96
C ALA A 25 -7.11 -22.26 11.63
N VAL A 26 -6.79 -22.06 10.35
CA VAL A 26 -5.48 -21.56 9.96
C VAL A 26 -5.40 -20.20 10.62
N ALA A 27 -4.71 -20.13 11.75
CA ALA A 27 -4.34 -18.86 12.35
C ALA A 27 -3.46 -18.17 11.30
N ALA A 28 -4.06 -17.23 10.56
CA ALA A 28 -3.29 -16.27 9.81
C ALA A 28 -2.32 -15.62 10.82
N PRO A 29 -1.03 -15.46 10.47
CA PRO A 29 -0.13 -14.71 11.34
C PRO A 29 -0.77 -13.35 11.57
N ALA A 30 -1.18 -13.10 12.81
CA ALA A 30 -1.64 -11.80 13.24
C ALA A 30 -0.40 -10.92 13.42
N SER A 31 0.27 -10.59 12.32
CA SER A 31 1.15 -9.43 12.28
C SER A 31 0.21 -8.25 12.44
N ALA A 32 0.07 -7.75 13.68
CA ALA A 32 -0.62 -6.50 13.91
C ALA A 32 0.17 -5.42 13.18
N GLY A 33 -0.32 -4.99 12.01
CA GLY A 33 0.33 -3.96 11.22
C GLY A 33 0.55 -2.72 12.09
N SER A 34 1.73 -2.14 11.99
CA SER A 34 2.10 -0.93 12.69
C SER A 34 1.84 0.29 11.81
N GLU A 35 1.62 1.46 12.41
CA GLU A 35 1.68 2.72 11.68
C GLU A 35 3.11 3.26 11.79
N GLY A 36 3.74 3.51 10.64
CA GLY A 36 5.07 4.11 10.56
C GLY A 36 5.05 5.36 9.68
N PRO A 37 5.77 6.44 10.02
CA PRO A 37 5.84 7.59 9.15
C PRO A 37 6.63 7.29 7.87
N TRP A 38 6.11 7.69 6.71
CA TRP A 38 6.90 7.87 5.50
C TRP A 38 7.34 9.33 5.41
N CYS A 39 8.64 9.53 5.33
CA CYS A 39 9.32 10.81 5.41
C CYS A 39 10.07 11.13 4.11
N PHE A 40 10.29 12.42 3.90
CA PHE A 40 11.24 12.89 2.91
C PHE A 40 12.01 14.06 3.48
N LYS A 41 13.28 14.16 3.10
CA LYS A 41 14.15 15.27 3.48
C LYS A 41 14.12 16.32 2.37
N TRP A 42 13.96 17.58 2.74
CA TRP A 42 14.09 18.71 1.83
C TRP A 42 14.78 19.88 2.52
N ARG A 43 15.90 20.36 1.96
CA ARG A 43 16.68 21.51 2.52
C ARG A 43 16.88 21.49 4.05
N GLY A 44 17.05 20.31 4.63
CA GLY A 44 17.24 20.13 6.07
C GLY A 44 15.95 20.03 6.90
N GLN A 45 14.78 20.19 6.29
CA GLN A 45 13.49 19.86 6.88
C GLN A 45 13.09 18.42 6.55
N VAL A 46 12.33 17.82 7.47
CA VAL A 46 11.78 16.48 7.34
C VAL A 46 10.27 16.61 7.43
N ILE A 47 9.58 16.08 6.43
CA ILE A 47 8.11 16.02 6.42
C ILE A 47 7.74 14.55 6.38
N CYS A 48 6.88 14.15 7.31
CA CYS A 48 6.46 12.77 7.50
C CYS A 48 4.93 12.67 7.50
N VAL A 49 4.42 11.58 6.93
CA VAL A 49 2.99 11.24 6.91
C VAL A 49 2.79 9.82 7.41
N PRO A 50 1.69 9.51 8.11
CA PRO A 50 1.43 8.15 8.57
C PRO A 50 1.14 7.22 7.39
N VAL A 51 1.88 6.11 7.30
CA VAL A 51 1.63 5.00 6.36
C VAL A 51 1.48 3.71 7.17
N HIS A 52 0.48 2.91 6.84
CA HIS A 52 0.29 1.62 7.47
C HIS A 52 1.22 0.58 6.86
N LEU A 53 1.89 -0.17 7.73
CA LEU A 53 2.88 -1.17 7.37
C LEU A 53 2.57 -2.46 8.13
N ASP A 54 2.47 -3.58 7.43
CA ASP A 54 2.13 -4.90 8.00
C ASP A 54 3.34 -5.61 8.63
N TRP A 55 4.46 -4.90 8.83
CA TRP A 55 5.69 -5.46 9.37
C TRP A 55 6.17 -4.73 10.64
N ASN A 56 6.98 -5.43 11.43
CA ASN A 56 7.46 -4.94 12.72
C ASN A 56 8.79 -4.21 12.56
N TRP A 57 8.84 -2.96 13.02
CA TRP A 57 9.95 -2.01 12.88
C TRP A 57 11.04 -2.15 13.94
N GLU A 58 11.26 -3.35 14.51
CA GLU A 58 12.22 -3.59 15.62
C GLU A 58 13.69 -3.19 15.35
N LEU A 59 14.01 -2.63 14.18
CA LEU A 59 15.27 -2.00 13.86
C LEU A 59 15.34 -0.54 14.37
N GLY A 60 15.42 -0.40 15.69
CA GLY A 60 16.29 0.61 16.34
C GLY A 60 15.92 2.08 16.28
N CYS A 61 14.88 2.53 15.57
CA CYS A 61 14.44 3.92 15.71
C CYS A 61 12.94 4.14 15.38
N PRO A 62 12.06 4.17 16.40
CA PRO A 62 10.62 4.40 16.26
C PRO A 62 10.23 5.70 15.56
N GLN A 63 11.10 6.70 15.69
CA GLN A 63 10.85 8.06 15.19
C GLN A 63 11.45 8.27 13.79
N CYS A 64 12.28 7.33 13.36
CA CYS A 64 12.99 7.36 12.09
C CYS A 64 12.08 6.77 11.01
N GLY A 65 11.24 7.60 10.41
CA GLY A 65 10.41 7.16 9.30
C GLY A 65 11.21 6.67 8.10
N LEU A 66 10.53 5.95 7.21
CA LEU A 66 11.07 5.54 5.92
C LEU A 66 11.39 6.78 5.10
N ALA A 67 12.53 6.83 4.43
CA ALA A 67 12.99 8.03 3.73
C ALA A 67 13.55 7.73 2.35
N VAL A 68 13.28 8.65 1.43
CA VAL A 68 13.85 8.66 0.08
C VAL A 68 14.58 9.98 -0.14
N ASP A 69 15.83 9.85 -0.59
CA ASP A 69 16.64 10.95 -1.12
C ASP A 69 16.42 11.00 -2.64
N TRP A 70 15.76 12.05 -3.10
CA TRP A 70 15.34 12.21 -4.48
C TRP A 70 16.34 13.06 -5.28
N LEU A 71 16.53 12.73 -6.55
CA LEU A 71 17.33 13.50 -7.52
C LEU A 71 16.49 13.89 -8.76
N PRO A 72 16.54 15.16 -9.22
CA PRO A 72 17.05 16.30 -8.46
C PRO A 72 16.27 16.46 -7.14
N ASP A 73 16.87 17.09 -6.12
CA ASP A 73 16.18 17.38 -4.85
C ASP A 73 14.88 18.13 -5.18
N PRO A 74 13.72 17.48 -5.02
CA PRO A 74 12.46 18.00 -5.52
C PRO A 74 12.10 19.23 -4.70
N GLN A 75 11.31 20.15 -5.26
CA GLN A 75 10.79 21.26 -4.46
C GLN A 75 10.00 20.70 -3.27
N GLU A 76 10.00 21.38 -2.12
CA GLU A 76 9.28 20.95 -0.90
C GLU A 76 7.86 20.46 -1.19
N VAL A 77 7.17 21.22 -2.04
CA VAL A 77 5.81 20.92 -2.48
C VAL A 77 5.70 19.55 -3.13
N VAL A 78 6.66 19.14 -3.97
CA VAL A 78 6.61 17.84 -4.66
C VAL A 78 6.73 16.70 -3.65
N GLY A 79 7.71 16.76 -2.75
CA GLY A 79 7.87 15.75 -1.70
C GLY A 79 6.64 15.69 -0.80
N ARG A 80 6.10 16.85 -0.41
CA ARG A 80 4.91 16.93 0.48
C ARG A 80 3.70 16.30 -0.16
N ARG A 81 3.47 16.59 -1.44
CA ARG A 81 2.37 16.03 -2.21
C ARG A 81 2.52 14.51 -2.38
N ILE A 82 3.73 14.01 -2.66
CA ILE A 82 4.00 12.55 -2.70
C ILE A 82 3.65 11.90 -1.36
N ALA A 83 4.11 12.47 -0.25
CA ALA A 83 3.85 11.93 1.08
C ALA A 83 2.34 11.92 1.38
N LEU A 84 1.64 13.03 1.18
CA LEU A 84 0.19 13.10 1.39
C LEU A 84 -0.54 12.05 0.53
N GLY A 85 -0.17 11.88 -0.74
CA GLY A 85 -0.73 10.85 -1.61
C GLY A 85 -0.56 9.43 -1.06
N LEU A 86 0.62 9.10 -0.52
CA LEU A 86 0.86 7.81 0.14
C LEU A 86 0.03 7.63 1.41
N GLY A 87 -0.14 8.69 2.21
CA GLY A 87 -0.99 8.67 3.40
C GLY A 87 -2.46 8.40 3.05
N GLU A 88 -2.96 8.97 1.96
CA GLU A 88 -4.31 8.72 1.44
C GLU A 88 -4.46 7.28 0.88
N LEU A 89 -3.47 6.75 0.15
CA LEU A 89 -3.48 5.34 -0.29
C LEU A 89 -3.48 4.37 0.88
N SER A 90 -2.66 4.64 1.90
CA SER A 90 -2.63 3.90 3.16
C SER A 90 -3.98 3.91 3.86
N SER A 91 -4.60 5.09 3.96
CA SER A 91 -5.94 5.23 4.53
C SER A 91 -6.98 4.46 3.70
N ALA A 92 -6.87 4.49 2.37
CA ALA A 92 -7.74 3.73 1.49
C ALA A 92 -7.62 2.22 1.67
N GLY A 93 -6.39 1.69 1.77
CA GLY A 93 -6.11 0.26 1.96
C GLY A 93 -6.77 -0.32 3.20
N ARG A 94 -6.96 0.50 4.24
CA ARG A 94 -7.60 0.11 5.51
C ARG A 94 -9.09 0.39 5.59
N THR A 95 -9.65 1.14 4.64
CA THR A 95 -11.05 1.56 4.69
C THR A 95 -11.97 0.47 4.15
N PRO A 96 -12.88 -0.11 4.97
CA PRO A 96 -13.79 -1.16 4.51
C PRO A 96 -14.91 -0.64 3.60
N ASP A 97 -15.39 0.59 3.83
CA ASP A 97 -16.42 1.23 3.00
C ASP A 97 -15.89 1.50 1.58
N PRO A 98 -16.49 0.89 0.53
CA PRO A 98 -16.03 1.07 -0.84
C PRO A 98 -16.14 2.50 -1.34
N VAL A 99 -17.14 3.27 -0.88
CA VAL A 99 -17.32 4.66 -1.32
C VAL A 99 -16.22 5.54 -0.75
N ARG A 100 -15.98 5.47 0.56
CA ARG A 100 -14.89 6.19 1.20
C ARG A 100 -13.52 5.76 0.67
N ARG A 101 -13.31 4.47 0.42
CA ARG A 101 -12.08 3.96 -0.21
C ARG A 101 -11.82 4.61 -1.57
N ALA A 102 -12.84 4.69 -2.43
CA ALA A 102 -12.72 5.34 -3.73
C ALA A 102 -12.39 6.83 -3.62
N GLN A 103 -13.00 7.54 -2.65
CA GLN A 103 -12.69 8.95 -2.38
C GLN A 103 -11.24 9.17 -1.95
N LEU A 104 -10.73 8.32 -1.05
CA LEU A 104 -9.34 8.39 -0.57
C LEU A 104 -8.35 8.10 -1.71
N ARG A 105 -8.65 7.12 -2.57
CA ARG A 105 -7.83 6.84 -3.76
C ARG A 105 -7.83 8.00 -4.76
N ALA A 106 -8.97 8.66 -4.94
CA ALA A 106 -9.04 9.86 -5.77
C ALA A 106 -8.22 11.02 -5.17
N ALA A 107 -8.35 11.26 -3.86
CA ALA A 107 -7.56 12.26 -3.14
C ALA A 107 -6.05 11.97 -3.23
N ALA A 108 -5.64 10.71 -3.10
CA ALA A 108 -4.27 10.30 -3.31
C ALA A 108 -3.77 10.66 -4.71
N PHE A 109 -4.53 10.31 -5.74
CA PHE A 109 -4.19 10.61 -7.13
C PHE A 109 -4.10 12.12 -7.40
N ASP A 110 -4.98 12.91 -6.79
CA ASP A 110 -4.94 14.39 -6.87
C ASP A 110 -3.67 14.97 -6.22
N GLU A 111 -3.23 14.42 -5.10
CA GLU A 111 -1.96 14.81 -4.47
C GLU A 111 -0.76 14.47 -5.38
N PHE A 112 -0.69 13.25 -5.93
CA PHE A 112 0.36 12.91 -6.89
C PHE A 112 0.32 13.75 -8.16
N THR A 113 -0.89 14.15 -8.60
CA THR A 113 -1.06 15.07 -9.73
C THR A 113 -0.50 16.45 -9.42
N GLN A 114 -0.75 16.97 -8.22
CA GLN A 114 -0.14 18.23 -7.77
C GLN A 114 1.39 18.12 -7.67
N ALA A 115 1.92 16.96 -7.25
CA ALA A 115 3.36 16.71 -7.26
C ALA A 115 3.94 16.77 -8.69
N ALA A 116 3.28 16.11 -9.64
CA ALA A 116 3.65 16.09 -11.05
C ALA A 116 3.62 17.49 -11.67
N GLN A 117 2.58 18.28 -11.38
CA GLN A 117 2.44 19.67 -11.83
C GLN A 117 3.52 20.59 -11.25
N ALA A 118 3.93 20.38 -10.01
CA ALA A 118 4.97 21.16 -9.35
C ALA A 118 6.41 20.79 -9.76
N SER A 119 6.57 19.76 -10.59
CA SER A 119 7.85 19.28 -11.12
C SER A 119 7.87 19.18 -12.66
N PRO A 120 7.48 20.24 -13.40
CA PRO A 120 7.35 20.14 -14.85
C PRO A 120 8.70 19.81 -15.51
N GLY A 121 8.72 18.73 -16.29
CA GLY A 121 9.92 18.30 -17.03
C GLY A 121 11.03 17.65 -16.19
N ALA A 122 10.85 17.51 -14.87
CA ALA A 122 11.80 16.84 -13.99
C ALA A 122 11.08 15.71 -13.23
N ARG A 123 11.37 14.46 -13.61
CA ARG A 123 10.88 13.31 -12.86
C ARG A 123 11.78 13.10 -11.63
N PRO A 124 11.25 13.12 -10.39
CA PRO A 124 12.06 12.80 -9.22
C PRO A 124 12.50 11.34 -9.31
N PHE A 125 13.79 11.07 -9.19
CA PHE A 125 14.36 9.71 -9.19
C PHE A 125 14.94 9.38 -7.81
N PRO A 126 14.71 8.18 -7.26
CA PRO A 126 15.24 7.84 -5.95
C PRO A 126 16.75 7.54 -6.05
N ALA A 127 17.57 8.40 -5.45
CA ALA A 127 19.01 8.20 -5.40
C ALA A 127 19.42 7.26 -4.26
N ARG A 128 18.76 7.41 -3.11
CA ARG A 128 18.96 6.56 -1.93
C ARG A 128 17.63 6.37 -1.22
N VAL A 129 17.42 5.17 -0.70
CA VAL A 129 16.27 4.82 0.13
C VAL A 129 16.75 4.28 1.46
N GLY A 130 16.02 4.52 2.54
CA GLY A 130 16.38 3.99 3.85
C GLY A 130 15.54 4.56 4.98
N PHE A 131 16.14 4.78 6.13
CA PHE A 131 15.49 5.43 7.27
C PHE A 131 16.08 6.82 7.49
N ILE A 132 15.29 7.72 8.06
CA ILE A 132 15.82 9.01 8.47
C ILE A 132 16.39 8.94 9.88
N ASP A 133 17.63 9.37 10.14
CA ASP A 133 18.15 9.43 11.52
C ASP A 133 17.56 10.63 12.31
N GLU A 134 17.86 10.70 13.60
CA GLU A 134 17.46 11.82 14.49
C GLU A 134 17.95 13.19 13.99
N LEU A 135 18.98 13.22 13.14
CA LEU A 135 19.54 14.42 12.53
C LEU A 135 18.90 14.74 11.16
N GLY A 136 17.84 14.02 10.78
CA GLY A 136 17.16 14.21 9.52
C GLY A 136 17.96 13.69 8.31
N THR A 137 18.92 12.80 8.49
CA THR A 137 19.78 12.26 7.42
C THR A 137 19.29 10.89 6.97
N VAL A 138 19.15 10.70 5.65
CA VAL A 138 18.81 9.39 5.08
C VAL A 138 19.98 8.43 5.28
N LYS A 139 19.76 7.40 6.10
CA LYS A 139 20.63 6.25 6.28
C LYS A 139 20.20 5.16 5.33
N PRO A 140 20.94 4.93 4.23
CA PRO A 140 20.53 3.95 3.23
C PRO A 140 20.32 2.58 3.84
N GLN A 141 19.30 1.88 3.36
CA GLN A 141 19.04 0.50 3.74
C GLN A 141 19.14 -0.40 2.52
N PRO A 142 19.69 -1.62 2.65
CA PRO A 142 19.84 -2.55 1.54
C PRO A 142 18.52 -3.29 1.20
N GLU A 143 17.36 -2.74 1.59
CA GLU A 143 16.06 -3.38 1.44
C GLU A 143 15.52 -3.23 0.01
N PRO A 144 15.38 -4.31 -0.77
CA PRO A 144 14.98 -4.22 -2.18
C PRO A 144 13.59 -3.59 -2.38
N TRP A 145 12.66 -3.89 -1.48
CA TRP A 145 11.27 -3.39 -1.53
C TRP A 145 11.19 -1.87 -1.31
N LEU A 146 12.13 -1.26 -0.56
CA LEU A 146 12.19 0.20 -0.44
C LEU A 146 12.59 0.85 -1.75
N GLN A 147 13.57 0.26 -2.44
CA GLN A 147 14.06 0.78 -3.70
C GLN A 147 13.01 0.65 -4.79
N ALA A 148 12.29 -0.48 -4.81
CA ALA A 148 11.19 -0.72 -5.74
C ALA A 148 10.05 0.28 -5.49
N ALA A 149 9.63 0.49 -4.23
CA ALA A 149 8.54 1.41 -3.92
C ALA A 149 8.86 2.84 -4.36
N ALA A 150 10.11 3.27 -4.15
CA ALA A 150 10.55 4.59 -4.57
C ALA A 150 10.63 4.72 -6.10
N GLN A 151 10.99 3.65 -6.82
CA GLN A 151 10.98 3.61 -8.29
C GLN A 151 9.55 3.67 -8.84
N ASP A 152 8.62 2.97 -8.20
CA ASP A 152 7.23 2.95 -8.61
C ASP A 152 6.52 4.27 -8.32
N ILE A 153 6.83 4.95 -7.20
CA ILE A 153 6.42 6.35 -6.98
C ILE A 153 6.96 7.26 -8.10
N SER A 154 8.26 7.15 -8.41
CA SER A 154 8.89 7.92 -9.49
C SER A 154 8.21 7.69 -10.84
N ALA A 155 7.95 6.43 -11.17
CA ALA A 155 7.26 6.03 -12.40
C ALA A 155 5.82 6.54 -12.43
N GLY A 156 5.08 6.41 -11.33
CA GLY A 156 3.72 6.90 -11.17
C GLY A 156 3.62 8.40 -11.44
N VAL A 157 4.47 9.20 -10.79
CA VAL A 157 4.56 10.66 -11.03
C VAL A 157 4.94 10.95 -12.48
N GLY A 158 5.89 10.21 -13.06
CA GLY A 158 6.29 10.36 -14.46
C GLY A 158 5.14 10.09 -15.44
N TYR A 159 4.33 9.06 -15.19
CA TYR A 159 3.14 8.80 -16.00
C TYR A 159 2.08 9.89 -15.86
N ILE A 160 1.91 10.48 -14.67
CA ILE A 160 1.02 11.65 -14.53
C ILE A 160 1.54 12.85 -15.32
N GLN A 161 2.86 13.11 -15.29
CA GLN A 161 3.47 14.16 -16.11
C GLN A 161 3.23 13.91 -17.61
N LEU A 162 3.34 12.67 -18.09
CA LEU A 162 3.00 12.31 -19.48
C LEU A 162 1.52 12.55 -19.77
N ALA A 163 0.62 12.14 -18.88
CA ALA A 163 -0.82 12.35 -19.03
C ALA A 163 -1.20 13.84 -19.08
N LEU A 164 -0.52 14.69 -18.32
CA LEU A 164 -0.75 16.14 -18.29
C LEU A 164 -0.27 16.85 -19.58
N ASN A 165 0.73 16.29 -20.25
CA ASN A 165 1.33 16.86 -21.46
C ASN A 165 0.86 16.17 -22.76
N ASP A 166 -0.03 15.19 -22.67
CA ASP A 166 -0.54 14.49 -23.84
C ASP A 166 -1.71 15.24 -24.49
N TRP A 167 -1.43 15.80 -25.67
CA TRP A 167 -2.41 16.49 -26.51
C TRP A 167 -3.06 15.57 -27.55
N THR A 168 -2.68 14.29 -27.60
CA THR A 168 -3.08 13.34 -28.66
C THR A 168 -4.17 12.36 -28.25
N GLY A 169 -4.63 12.40 -27.00
CA GLY A 169 -5.78 11.63 -26.50
C GLY A 169 -5.43 10.27 -25.87
N GLY A 170 -4.14 9.94 -25.73
CA GLY A 170 -3.62 8.79 -25.00
C GLY A 170 -3.48 8.98 -23.47
N GLY A 171 -3.78 10.16 -22.93
CA GLY A 171 -3.59 10.49 -21.50
C GLY A 171 -4.30 9.55 -20.53
N ALA A 172 -5.38 8.90 -20.95
CA ALA A 172 -6.07 7.88 -20.15
C ALA A 172 -5.19 6.66 -19.85
N VAL A 173 -4.38 6.21 -20.82
CA VAL A 173 -3.45 5.08 -20.64
C VAL A 173 -2.37 5.43 -19.63
N PHE A 174 -1.79 6.63 -19.73
CA PHE A 174 -0.80 7.10 -18.77
C PHE A 174 -1.39 7.25 -17.37
N ARG A 175 -2.62 7.74 -17.22
CA ARG A 175 -3.29 7.76 -15.90
C ARG A 175 -3.47 6.36 -15.32
N GLN A 176 -3.84 5.37 -16.13
CA GLN A 176 -3.96 3.98 -15.66
C GLN A 176 -2.61 3.41 -15.23
N GLN A 177 -1.55 3.66 -16.01
CA GLN A 177 -0.18 3.24 -15.65
C GLN A 177 0.30 3.94 -14.38
N ALA A 178 -0.05 5.22 -14.19
CA ALA A 178 0.24 5.94 -12.96
C ALA A 178 -0.44 5.30 -11.76
N VAL A 179 -1.73 5.01 -11.85
CA VAL A 179 -2.48 4.34 -10.77
C VAL A 179 -1.87 2.98 -10.43
N ALA A 180 -1.55 2.17 -11.45
CA ALA A 180 -0.94 0.86 -11.24
C ALA A 180 0.39 0.97 -10.47
N LYS A 181 1.27 1.88 -10.88
CA LYS A 181 2.56 2.09 -10.22
C LYS A 181 2.42 2.62 -8.79
N LEU A 182 1.49 3.53 -8.55
CA LEU A 182 1.26 4.06 -7.20
C LEU A 182 0.65 3.00 -6.27
N ASP A 183 -0.18 2.11 -6.80
CA ASP A 183 -0.70 0.95 -6.06
C ASP A 183 0.39 -0.08 -5.75
N GLU A 184 1.25 -0.39 -6.73
CA GLU A 184 2.42 -1.25 -6.53
C GLU A 184 3.30 -0.69 -5.42
N ALA A 185 3.71 0.59 -5.51
CA ALA A 185 4.49 1.24 -4.47
C ALA A 185 3.85 1.13 -3.08
N TYR A 186 2.54 1.39 -2.95
CA TYR A 186 1.86 1.24 -1.66
C TYR A 186 1.92 -0.21 -1.16
N ALA A 187 1.67 -1.19 -2.01
CA ALA A 187 1.68 -2.59 -1.61
C ALA A 187 3.09 -3.09 -1.25
N GLU A 188 4.13 -2.59 -1.92
CA GLU A 188 5.53 -2.89 -1.58
C GLU A 188 5.89 -2.35 -0.19
N LEU A 189 5.42 -1.14 0.13
CA LEU A 189 5.59 -0.54 1.45
C LEU A 189 4.79 -1.25 2.52
N ALA A 190 3.51 -1.48 2.27
CA ALA A 190 2.60 -2.10 3.21
C ALA A 190 3.08 -3.50 3.60
N HIS A 191 3.64 -4.27 2.67
CA HIS A 191 3.99 -5.66 2.91
C HIS A 191 5.49 -5.95 2.97
N ALA A 192 6.35 -4.93 2.82
CA ALA A 192 7.81 -5.07 2.78
C ALA A 192 8.28 -6.14 1.78
N GLN A 193 7.72 -6.12 0.57
CA GLN A 193 8.02 -7.07 -0.49
C GLN A 193 8.15 -6.33 -1.83
N VAL A 194 8.87 -6.92 -2.78
CA VAL A 194 8.94 -6.38 -4.15
C VAL A 194 7.73 -6.87 -4.94
N ILE A 195 7.07 -5.98 -5.68
CA ILE A 195 5.89 -6.27 -6.50
C ILE A 195 6.13 -5.76 -7.91
N GLY A 196 5.95 -6.62 -8.92
CA GLY A 196 5.96 -6.19 -10.32
C GLY A 196 7.30 -5.61 -10.79
N THR A 197 8.34 -6.47 -10.85
CA THR A 197 9.61 -6.18 -11.55
C THR A 197 9.54 -6.43 -13.04
#